data_AF-A0A522UJI5-F1
#
_entry.id   AF-A0A522UJI5-F1
#
_cell.length_a   1.000
_cell.length_b   1.000
_cell.length_c   1.000
_cell.angle_alpha   90.00
_cell.angle_beta   90.00
_cell.angle_gamma   90.00
#
_symmetry.space_group_name_H-M   'P 1'
#
loop_
_entity.id
_entity.type
_entity.pdbx_description
1 polymer ?
#
loop_
_entity_poly.entity_id
_entity_poly.type
_entity_poly.pdbx_seq_one_letter_code
_entity_poly.pdbx_strand_id
1 'polypeptide(L)'
;MKKPNGRAESRRGGIPPQRAKTVGLAVRPYLTIKQSAILVWSLTIIAGAFFAALAAILTCPKCSYEYPEDATTCAHCGTALPKPPPNPALTATASINTTWTTAADDDWRKANEANTQNKAWLAWLYARNAYALNMMTEGTNSARAIKLTDLMENLEKRLRVTTTTCPLCQGSGHSDIHIKMSDGREQVLHSSSKLCARCEGAGALSAIVRADVLNHMCAQTKRDYDALQKDRGGVTLEGLWLRPELADSLAPKDRAQLLRALGSPCLDCAGMGILACTKCDGAGWIKCSNVECISGTMPCADCGGTGKPNKKAATASASKTSTTKYVSLGSFCQTCNGTGRTTCRTCKGQASLPCTTCNGKSSLVCKYCNGTGQNPLCTTCKGDGLITCPHCRGSGKYQTITCPDCKGVGQIVCTNCKGVGRRPKH
;
A
#
# COMPACT_ATOMS: atom_id res chain seq x y z
N MET A 1 -54.91 -21.49 -7.20
CA MET A 1 -55.04 -21.86 -8.63
C MET A 1 -53.65 -22.13 -9.22
N LYS A 2 -53.48 -23.36 -9.71
CA LYS A 2 -52.49 -23.95 -10.63
C LYS A 2 -51.12 -23.26 -10.89
N LYS A 3 -50.05 -24.01 -10.56
CA LYS A 3 -48.77 -24.09 -11.32
C LYS A 3 -49.01 -24.66 -12.73
N PRO A 4 -48.07 -24.44 -13.66
CA PRO A 4 -47.28 -25.57 -14.19
C PRO A 4 -45.77 -25.20 -14.25
N ASN A 5 -44.82 -26.05 -13.86
CA ASN A 5 -44.30 -27.28 -14.48
C ASN A 5 -43.86 -27.14 -15.95
N GLY A 6 -42.54 -27.10 -16.16
CA GLY A 6 -41.87 -27.34 -17.44
C GLY A 6 -40.49 -27.96 -17.17
N ARG A 7 -40.37 -29.26 -17.42
CA ARG A 7 -39.19 -30.12 -17.25
C ARG A 7 -38.78 -30.60 -18.63
N ALA A 8 -37.52 -30.42 -19.02
CA ALA A 8 -36.84 -31.07 -20.15
C ALA A 8 -35.36 -30.62 -20.13
N GLU A 9 -34.32 -31.37 -20.44
CA GLU A 9 -34.10 -32.80 -20.64
C GLU A 9 -32.58 -33.00 -20.60
N SER A 10 -32.12 -34.13 -20.08
CA SER A 10 -30.71 -34.49 -20.03
C SER A 10 -30.15 -34.79 -21.42
N ARG A 11 -28.94 -34.30 -21.72
CA ARG A 11 -28.06 -34.95 -22.72
C ARG A 11 -26.69 -35.26 -22.11
N ARG A 12 -26.49 -36.55 -21.84
CA ARG A 12 -25.18 -37.18 -21.71
C ARG A 12 -24.59 -37.31 -23.11
N GLY A 13 -23.40 -36.75 -23.34
CA GLY A 13 -22.58 -37.02 -24.51
C GLY A 13 -21.38 -37.86 -24.09
N GLY A 14 -21.39 -39.14 -24.47
CA GLY A 14 -20.34 -40.11 -24.17
C GLY A 14 -19.07 -39.90 -24.98
N ILE A 15 -17.97 -40.37 -24.40
CA ILE A 15 -16.66 -40.61 -24.98
C ILE A 15 -16.76 -41.74 -26.03
N PRO A 16 -16.03 -41.66 -27.15
CA PRO A 16 -15.44 -42.85 -27.75
C PRO A 16 -13.89 -42.79 -27.78
N PRO A 17 -13.19 -43.90 -27.46
CA PRO A 17 -11.73 -44.00 -27.50
C PRO A 17 -11.21 -44.63 -28.81
N GLN A 18 -9.86 -44.68 -28.89
CA GLN A 18 -9.01 -45.54 -29.73
C GLN A 18 -8.53 -44.97 -31.07
N ARG A 19 -7.20 -44.75 -31.17
CA ARG A 19 -6.38 -45.51 -32.12
C ARG A 19 -4.90 -45.50 -31.72
N ALA A 20 -4.46 -46.66 -31.25
CA ALA A 20 -3.07 -47.05 -31.19
C ALA A 20 -2.51 -47.21 -32.62
N LYS A 21 -1.25 -46.79 -32.81
CA LYS A 21 -0.38 -47.27 -33.88
C LYS A 21 0.92 -47.76 -33.23
N THR A 22 1.06 -49.08 -33.21
CA THR A 22 2.32 -49.82 -33.06
C THR A 22 2.90 -50.14 -34.45
N VAL A 23 4.09 -50.73 -34.41
CA VAL A 23 4.95 -51.25 -35.50
C VAL A 23 6.02 -50.22 -35.95
N GLY A 24 7.33 -50.49 -35.87
CA GLY A 24 7.99 -51.76 -35.60
C GLY A 24 9.48 -51.61 -35.26
N LEU A 25 9.99 -52.69 -34.66
CA LEU A 25 11.39 -52.98 -34.40
C LEU A 25 12.22 -52.95 -35.69
N ALA A 26 13.40 -52.34 -35.60
CA ALA A 26 14.57 -52.78 -36.35
C ALA A 26 15.73 -52.92 -35.36
N VAL A 27 16.30 -54.12 -35.30
CA VAL A 27 17.43 -54.50 -34.45
C VAL A 27 18.66 -54.68 -35.37
N ARG A 28 19.83 -54.36 -34.80
CA ARG A 28 21.21 -54.77 -35.16
C ARG A 28 22.07 -53.71 -35.89
N PRO A 29 23.41 -53.80 -35.79
CA PRO A 29 24.20 -53.44 -34.61
C PRO A 29 25.36 -52.50 -35.03
N TYR A 30 26.17 -51.97 -34.12
CA TYR A 30 27.64 -51.87 -34.29
C TYR A 30 28.22 -51.19 -33.03
N LEU A 31 28.95 -51.97 -32.25
CA LEU A 31 30.00 -51.45 -31.38
C LEU A 31 31.00 -50.70 -32.26
N THR A 32 31.49 -49.54 -31.82
CA THR A 32 32.89 -49.31 -31.46
C THR A 32 33.22 -47.81 -31.34
N ILE A 33 34.05 -47.50 -30.34
CA ILE A 33 34.94 -46.33 -30.22
C ILE A 33 34.26 -44.97 -29.97
N LYS A 34 34.12 -44.62 -28.68
CA LYS A 34 34.53 -43.32 -28.09
C LYS A 34 34.27 -43.33 -26.57
N GLN A 35 35.05 -44.11 -25.83
CA GLN A 35 35.08 -44.11 -24.36
C GLN A 35 36.28 -43.35 -23.77
N SER A 36 36.93 -42.47 -24.54
CA SER A 36 38.21 -41.85 -24.16
C SER A 36 38.18 -40.31 -24.09
N ALA A 37 37.00 -39.68 -23.89
CA ALA A 37 36.90 -38.22 -23.76
C ALA A 37 36.28 -37.71 -22.44
N ILE A 38 35.71 -38.59 -21.61
CA ILE A 38 34.93 -38.17 -20.41
C ILE A 38 35.77 -38.27 -19.10
N LEU A 39 36.93 -38.94 -19.14
CA LEU A 39 37.83 -39.08 -17.99
C LEU A 39 38.95 -38.01 -17.91
N VAL A 40 39.04 -37.10 -18.89
CA VAL A 40 40.07 -36.03 -18.90
C VAL A 40 39.51 -34.67 -18.46
N TRP A 41 38.19 -34.48 -18.46
CA TRP A 41 37.54 -33.26 -17.96
C TRP A 41 37.08 -33.36 -16.49
N SER A 42 37.22 -34.53 -15.87
CA SER A 42 36.91 -34.80 -14.46
C SER A 42 38.12 -34.68 -13.53
N LEU A 43 39.33 -34.45 -14.07
CA LEU A 43 40.58 -34.26 -13.31
C LEU A 43 41.10 -32.82 -13.28
N THR A 44 40.47 -31.88 -13.98
CA THR A 44 40.83 -30.44 -13.95
C THR A 44 39.94 -29.58 -13.05
N ILE A 45 38.92 -30.15 -12.39
CA ILE A 45 38.07 -29.43 -11.40
C ILE A 45 38.39 -29.84 -9.95
N ILE A 46 39.24 -30.86 -9.73
CA ILE A 46 39.67 -31.28 -8.37
C ILE A 46 40.89 -30.48 -7.87
N ALA A 47 41.45 -29.57 -8.67
CA ALA A 47 42.48 -28.61 -8.21
C ALA A 47 41.90 -27.26 -7.73
N GLY A 48 40.58 -27.12 -7.60
CA GLY A 48 39.91 -25.84 -7.32
C GLY A 48 39.30 -25.66 -5.92
N ALA A 49 39.41 -26.63 -5.01
CA ALA A 49 38.69 -26.62 -3.73
C ALA A 49 39.57 -27.00 -2.52
N PHE A 50 40.83 -26.56 -2.51
CA PHE A 50 41.70 -26.59 -1.33
C PHE A 50 42.54 -25.30 -1.23
N PHE A 51 41.92 -24.13 -1.42
CA PHE A 51 42.50 -22.89 -0.89
C PHE A 51 42.12 -22.76 0.58
N ALA A 52 42.78 -23.55 1.42
CA ALA A 52 43.11 -23.06 2.75
C ALA A 52 43.92 -21.77 2.55
N ALA A 53 43.67 -20.75 3.37
CA ALA A 53 44.39 -19.50 3.37
C ALA A 53 45.90 -19.74 3.61
N LEU A 54 46.64 -20.03 2.54
CA LEU A 54 48.07 -19.78 2.49
C LEU A 54 48.19 -18.27 2.40
N ALA A 55 48.54 -17.63 3.52
CA ALA A 55 49.08 -16.29 3.48
C ALA A 55 50.18 -16.31 2.41
N ALA A 56 50.01 -15.54 1.34
CA ALA A 56 51.02 -15.48 0.30
C ALA A 56 52.30 -14.96 0.96
N ILE A 57 53.34 -15.80 1.01
CA ILE A 57 54.64 -15.37 1.52
C ILE A 57 55.17 -14.33 0.54
N LEU A 58 55.09 -13.06 0.92
CA LEU A 58 55.58 -11.94 0.14
C LEU A 58 57.08 -11.78 0.40
N THR A 59 57.90 -11.92 -0.64
CA THR A 59 59.36 -11.81 -0.55
C THR A 59 59.86 -10.58 -1.31
N CYS A 60 60.79 -9.84 -0.70
CA CYS A 60 61.39 -8.66 -1.31
C CYS A 60 62.08 -9.03 -2.64
N PRO A 61 61.80 -8.36 -3.76
CA PRO A 61 62.37 -8.71 -5.06
C PRO A 61 63.89 -8.47 -5.15
N LYS A 62 64.47 -7.70 -4.22
CA LYS A 62 65.90 -7.37 -4.20
C LYS A 62 66.74 -8.30 -3.32
N CYS A 63 66.22 -8.71 -2.16
CA CYS A 63 66.99 -9.46 -1.17
C CYS A 63 66.28 -10.69 -0.61
N SER A 64 65.13 -11.06 -1.19
CA SER A 64 64.32 -12.23 -0.83
C SER A 64 63.85 -12.29 0.63
N TYR A 65 63.95 -11.18 1.37
CA TYR A 65 63.48 -11.09 2.75
C TYR A 65 61.95 -11.09 2.79
N GLU A 66 61.36 -11.91 3.65
CA GLU A 66 59.90 -12.01 3.82
C GLU A 66 59.35 -10.76 4.50
N TYR A 67 58.18 -10.29 4.06
CA TYR A 67 57.57 -9.08 4.59
C TYR A 67 56.04 -9.20 4.72
N PRO A 68 55.42 -8.51 5.70
CA PRO A 68 53.96 -8.51 5.88
C PRO A 68 53.26 -7.61 4.84
N GLU A 69 51.98 -7.86 4.56
CA GLU A 69 51.22 -7.22 3.46
C GLU A 69 51.14 -5.68 3.54
N ASP A 70 51.37 -5.09 4.72
CA ASP A 70 51.33 -3.65 5.00
C ASP A 70 52.69 -2.94 4.92
N ALA A 71 53.80 -3.68 4.72
CA ALA A 71 55.13 -3.09 4.65
C ALA A 71 55.34 -2.31 3.34
N THR A 72 55.66 -1.01 3.47
CA THR A 72 55.96 -0.14 2.32
C THR A 72 57.43 -0.15 1.93
N THR A 73 58.32 -0.53 2.86
CA THR A 73 59.76 -0.63 2.67
C THR A 73 60.30 -1.93 3.27
N CYS A 74 61.29 -2.52 2.61
CA CYS A 74 61.93 -3.74 3.08
C CYS A 74 62.78 -3.45 4.33
N ALA A 75 62.49 -4.12 5.44
CA ALA A 75 63.23 -3.98 6.69
C ALA A 75 64.71 -4.40 6.58
N HIS A 76 65.06 -5.23 5.60
CA HIS A 76 66.43 -5.74 5.41
C HIS A 76 67.27 -4.88 4.45
N CYS A 77 66.70 -4.34 3.36
CA CYS A 77 67.47 -3.64 2.33
C CYS A 77 66.95 -2.24 1.96
N GLY A 78 65.92 -1.75 2.67
CA GLY A 78 65.34 -0.42 2.49
C GLY A 78 64.61 -0.19 1.15
N THR A 79 64.51 -1.20 0.30
CA THR A 79 63.88 -1.06 -1.03
C THR A 79 62.36 -0.96 -0.88
N ALA A 80 61.74 -0.08 -1.66
CA ALA A 80 60.28 0.05 -1.71
C ALA A 80 59.65 -1.27 -2.19
N LEU A 81 58.67 -1.76 -1.45
CA LEU A 81 58.04 -3.04 -1.72
C LEU A 81 56.81 -2.85 -2.62
N PRO A 82 56.55 -3.78 -3.57
CA PRO A 82 55.35 -3.72 -4.39
C PRO A 82 54.11 -3.98 -3.53
N LYS A 83 53.09 -3.11 -3.66
CA LYS A 83 51.79 -3.36 -3.04
C LYS A 83 51.19 -4.65 -3.63
N PRO A 84 50.62 -5.55 -2.81
CA PRO A 84 49.94 -6.73 -3.33
C PRO A 84 48.83 -6.29 -4.30
N PRO A 85 48.62 -7.01 -5.43
CA PRO A 85 47.56 -6.68 -6.36
C PRO A 85 46.20 -6.75 -5.62
N PRO A 86 45.26 -5.84 -5.91
CA PRO A 86 43.98 -5.81 -5.23
C PRO A 86 43.28 -7.16 -5.38
N ASN A 87 42.83 -7.72 -4.26
CA ASN A 87 42.13 -9.01 -4.24
C ASN A 87 40.89 -8.95 -5.16
N PRO A 88 40.79 -9.81 -6.19
CA PRO A 88 39.68 -9.83 -7.14
C PRO A 88 38.29 -9.98 -6.48
N ALA A 89 38.21 -10.69 -5.34
CA ALA A 89 36.97 -10.89 -4.60
C ALA A 89 36.50 -9.59 -3.90
N LEU A 90 37.44 -8.80 -3.38
CA LEU A 90 37.15 -7.49 -2.77
C LEU A 90 36.70 -6.47 -3.83
N THR A 91 37.27 -6.53 -5.04
CA THR A 91 36.87 -5.66 -6.16
C THR A 91 35.49 -6.01 -6.72
N ALA A 92 35.16 -7.31 -6.85
CA ALA A 92 33.83 -7.75 -7.26
C ALA A 92 32.73 -7.41 -6.24
N THR A 93 33.04 -7.48 -4.94
CA THR A 93 32.10 -7.10 -3.88
C THR A 93 31.84 -5.59 -3.89
N ALA A 94 32.87 -4.77 -4.12
CA ALA A 94 32.74 -3.33 -4.24
C ALA A 94 31.91 -2.91 -5.47
N SER A 95 32.08 -3.57 -6.62
CA SER A 95 31.31 -3.29 -7.83
C SER A 95 29.83 -3.66 -7.70
N ILE A 96 29.52 -4.79 -7.05
CA ILE A 96 28.15 -5.22 -6.76
C ILE A 96 27.47 -4.23 -5.81
N ASN A 97 28.13 -3.82 -4.72
CA ASN A 97 27.59 -2.81 -3.79
C ASN A 97 27.33 -1.46 -4.47
N THR A 98 28.21 -1.07 -5.40
CA THR A 98 28.00 0.14 -6.23
C THR A 98 26.76 0.00 -7.11
N THR A 99 26.53 -1.19 -7.67
CA THR A 99 25.36 -1.48 -8.52
C THR A 99 24.05 -1.41 -7.71
N TRP A 100 24.00 -2.01 -6.51
CA TRP A 100 22.85 -1.89 -5.61
C TRP A 100 22.58 -0.44 -5.21
N THR A 101 23.62 0.31 -4.86
CA THR A 101 23.51 1.72 -4.46
C THR A 101 22.96 2.56 -5.59
N THR A 102 23.50 2.40 -6.81
CA THR A 102 23.04 3.12 -8.00
C THR A 102 21.59 2.79 -8.33
N ALA A 103 21.18 1.52 -8.21
CA ALA A 103 19.79 1.12 -8.44
C ALA A 103 18.84 1.74 -7.40
N ALA A 104 19.23 1.78 -6.13
CA ALA A 104 18.47 2.43 -5.07
C ALA A 104 18.36 3.95 -5.29
N ASP A 105 19.45 4.60 -5.70
CA ASP A 105 19.49 6.05 -5.97
C ASP A 105 18.64 6.44 -7.19
N ASP A 106 18.64 5.62 -8.25
CA ASP A 106 17.79 5.85 -9.42
C ASP A 106 16.31 5.83 -9.06
N ASP A 107 15.88 4.84 -8.27
CA ASP A 107 14.49 4.73 -7.84
C ASP A 107 14.13 5.80 -6.81
N TRP A 108 15.07 6.20 -5.94
CA TRP A 108 14.90 7.35 -5.06
C TRP A 108 14.71 8.66 -5.84
N ARG A 109 15.51 8.89 -6.89
CA ARG A 109 15.37 10.06 -7.77
C ARG A 109 13.99 10.08 -8.43
N LYS A 110 13.53 8.94 -8.96
CA LYS A 110 12.19 8.81 -9.56
C LYS A 110 11.06 8.96 -8.54
N ALA A 111 11.24 8.49 -7.31
CA ALA A 111 10.28 8.71 -6.24
C ALA A 111 10.08 10.21 -5.98
N ASN A 112 11.17 10.96 -5.88
CA ASN A 112 11.13 12.41 -5.68
C ASN A 112 10.54 13.14 -6.89
N GLU A 113 10.90 12.76 -8.11
CA GLU A 113 10.32 13.33 -9.32
C GLU A 113 8.80 13.08 -9.42
N ALA A 114 8.35 11.86 -9.16
CA ALA A 114 6.92 11.56 -9.12
C ALA A 114 6.21 12.35 -7.99
N ASN A 115 6.89 12.56 -6.87
CA ASN A 115 6.37 13.34 -5.75
C ASN A 115 6.18 14.82 -6.12
N THR A 116 7.15 15.45 -6.79
CA THR A 116 7.06 16.84 -7.26
C THR A 116 6.00 17.01 -8.33
N GLN A 117 5.76 15.98 -9.15
CA GLN A 117 4.66 15.93 -10.12
C GLN A 117 3.28 15.61 -9.49
N ASN A 118 3.18 15.57 -8.16
CA ASN A 118 1.97 15.22 -7.41
C ASN A 118 1.40 13.82 -7.73
N LYS A 119 2.23 12.89 -8.24
CA LYS A 119 1.87 11.49 -8.52
C LYS A 119 2.18 10.62 -7.30
N ALA A 120 1.42 10.82 -6.22
CA ALA A 120 1.73 10.25 -4.90
C ALA A 120 1.84 8.70 -4.89
N TRP A 121 0.96 7.99 -5.57
CA TRP A 121 1.01 6.52 -5.66
C TRP A 121 2.27 6.02 -6.37
N LEU A 122 2.65 6.68 -7.48
CA LEU A 122 3.83 6.31 -8.25
C LEU A 122 5.10 6.57 -7.44
N ALA A 123 5.16 7.72 -6.77
CA ALA A 123 6.24 8.06 -5.84
C ALA A 123 6.39 7.01 -4.73
N TRP A 124 5.26 6.55 -4.16
CA TRP A 124 5.27 5.56 -3.09
C TRP A 124 5.77 4.19 -3.57
N LEU A 125 5.43 3.76 -4.78
CA LEU A 125 5.96 2.52 -5.38
C LEU A 125 7.48 2.58 -5.62
N TYR A 126 7.98 3.69 -6.18
CA TYR A 126 9.42 3.90 -6.36
C TYR A 126 10.16 3.97 -5.01
N ALA A 127 9.62 4.70 -4.03
CA ALA A 127 10.22 4.80 -2.70
C ALA A 127 10.32 3.42 -2.03
N ARG A 128 9.28 2.59 -2.13
CA ARG A 128 9.31 1.22 -1.59
C ARG A 128 10.37 0.35 -2.26
N ASN A 129 10.51 0.44 -3.58
CA ASN A 129 11.54 -0.31 -4.29
C ASN A 129 12.95 0.16 -3.89
N ALA A 130 13.17 1.48 -3.86
CA ALA A 130 14.43 2.07 -3.39
C ALA A 130 14.78 1.68 -1.95
N TYR A 131 13.80 1.65 -1.04
CA TYR A 131 13.99 1.22 0.34
C TYR A 131 14.43 -0.24 0.42
N ALA A 132 13.79 -1.13 -0.34
CA ALA A 132 14.18 -2.52 -0.40
C ALA A 132 15.62 -2.67 -0.92
N LEU A 133 15.98 -2.00 -2.02
CA LEU A 133 17.33 -2.03 -2.58
C LEU A 133 18.39 -1.50 -1.60
N ASN A 134 18.07 -0.45 -0.83
CA ASN A 134 18.97 0.12 0.18
C ASN A 134 19.32 -0.87 1.31
N MET A 135 18.52 -1.92 1.52
CA MET A 135 18.82 -2.95 2.51
C MET A 135 20.01 -3.83 2.14
N MET A 136 20.44 -3.83 0.88
CA MET A 136 21.62 -4.56 0.42
C MET A 136 22.92 -3.76 0.57
N THR A 137 22.84 -2.48 0.94
CA THR A 137 24.00 -1.59 1.00
C THR A 137 24.20 -1.03 2.41
N GLU A 138 23.33 -0.12 2.83
CA GLU A 138 23.49 0.65 4.07
C GLU A 138 22.56 0.18 5.20
N GLY A 139 21.60 -0.69 4.90
CA GLY A 139 20.66 -1.25 5.88
C GLY A 139 19.57 -0.26 6.33
N THR A 140 18.90 -0.59 7.45
CA THR A 140 17.68 0.11 7.92
C THR A 140 17.93 1.46 8.57
N ASN A 141 19.12 1.70 9.10
CA ASN A 141 19.43 2.88 9.92
C ASN A 141 20.21 3.95 9.14
N SER A 142 20.28 3.83 7.82
CA SER A 142 21.00 4.79 6.99
C SER A 142 20.20 6.08 6.80
N ALA A 143 20.89 7.18 6.54
CA ALA A 143 20.24 8.46 6.25
C ALA A 143 19.30 8.36 5.04
N ARG A 144 19.61 7.52 4.05
CA ARG A 144 18.73 7.24 2.91
C ARG A 144 17.47 6.50 3.37
N ALA A 145 17.60 5.47 4.20
CA ALA A 145 16.48 4.70 4.72
C ALA A 145 15.48 5.57 5.50
N ILE A 146 15.96 6.46 6.37
CA ILE A 146 15.12 7.38 7.15
C ILE A 146 14.35 8.33 6.23
N LYS A 147 15.03 8.95 5.25
CA LYS A 147 14.37 9.84 4.27
C LYS A 147 13.32 9.11 3.44
N LEU A 148 13.58 7.86 3.08
CA LEU A 148 12.64 7.01 2.36
C LEU A 148 11.39 6.70 3.20
N THR A 149 11.56 6.33 4.47
CA THR A 149 10.43 6.08 5.37
C THR A 149 9.60 7.33 5.62
N ASP A 150 10.25 8.48 5.81
CA ASP A 150 9.55 9.76 5.99
C ASP A 150 8.77 10.16 4.73
N LEU A 151 9.37 9.97 3.55
CA LEU A 151 8.68 10.20 2.27
C LEU A 151 7.45 9.31 2.16
N MET A 152 7.60 8.00 2.41
CA MET A 152 6.51 7.05 2.34
C MET A 152 5.36 7.38 3.30
N GLU A 153 5.67 7.73 4.56
CA GLU A 153 4.66 8.11 5.54
C GLU A 153 3.88 9.37 5.12
N ASN A 154 4.58 10.37 4.59
CA ASN A 154 3.96 11.60 4.09
C ASN A 154 3.09 11.35 2.85
N LEU A 155 3.53 10.49 1.95
CA LEU A 155 2.75 10.05 0.78
C LEU A 155 1.49 9.30 1.22
N GLU A 156 1.59 8.40 2.19
CA GLU A 156 0.44 7.67 2.73
C GLU A 156 -0.58 8.61 3.36
N LYS A 157 -0.16 9.61 4.14
CA LYS A 157 -1.06 10.63 4.70
C LYS A 157 -1.84 11.35 3.61
N ARG A 158 -1.17 11.73 2.50
CA ARG A 158 -1.82 12.38 1.35
C ARG A 158 -2.78 11.45 0.61
N LEU A 159 -2.39 10.20 0.40
CA LEU A 159 -3.22 9.21 -0.30
C LEU A 159 -4.48 8.81 0.49
N ARG A 160 -4.46 8.94 1.81
CA ARG A 160 -5.61 8.62 2.68
C ARG A 160 -6.64 9.74 2.74
N VAL A 161 -6.28 10.97 2.41
CA VAL A 161 -7.15 12.13 2.54
C VAL A 161 -7.63 12.58 1.16
N THR A 162 -8.93 12.83 1.06
CA THR A 162 -9.57 13.44 -0.10
C THR A 162 -10.53 14.51 0.38
N THR A 163 -11.15 15.22 -0.56
CA THR A 163 -12.16 16.21 -0.26
C THR A 163 -13.51 15.67 -0.72
N THR A 164 -14.50 15.74 0.16
CA THR A 164 -15.89 15.41 -0.17
C THR A 164 -16.73 16.68 -0.20
N THR A 165 -17.80 16.69 -0.99
CA THR A 165 -18.74 17.80 -1.02
C THR A 165 -19.37 17.99 0.36
N CYS A 166 -19.47 19.24 0.82
CA CYS A 166 -20.09 19.52 2.11
C CYS A 166 -21.57 19.10 2.07
N PRO A 167 -22.02 18.18 2.94
CA PRO A 167 -23.39 17.66 2.88
C PRO A 167 -24.45 18.67 3.35
N LEU A 168 -24.04 19.81 3.90
CA LEU A 168 -24.95 20.88 4.30
C LEU A 168 -25.28 21.80 3.13
N CYS A 169 -24.26 22.37 2.50
CA CYS A 169 -24.43 23.35 1.42
C CYS A 169 -24.34 22.72 0.01
N GLN A 170 -24.13 21.40 -0.05
CA GLN A 170 -24.02 20.61 -1.28
C GLN A 170 -22.98 21.15 -2.28
N GLY A 171 -21.89 21.70 -1.77
CA GLY A 171 -20.84 22.29 -2.62
C GLY A 171 -20.91 23.81 -2.77
N SER A 172 -22.04 24.45 -2.44
CA SER A 172 -22.18 25.90 -2.66
C SER A 172 -21.28 26.76 -1.77
N GLY A 173 -20.80 26.22 -0.64
CA GLY A 173 -20.03 26.99 0.34
C GLY A 173 -20.87 27.97 1.16
N HIS A 174 -22.15 28.13 0.84
CA HIS A 174 -23.03 29.14 1.38
C HIS A 174 -24.16 28.54 2.21
N SER A 175 -24.79 29.34 3.06
CA SER A 175 -25.97 28.90 3.82
C SER A 175 -27.23 28.92 2.96
N ASP A 176 -28.06 27.90 3.09
CA ASP A 176 -29.34 27.81 2.37
C ASP A 176 -30.42 28.64 3.08
N ILE A 177 -31.15 29.44 2.30
CA ILE A 177 -32.33 30.20 2.72
C ILE A 177 -33.55 29.49 2.16
N HIS A 178 -34.36 28.94 3.05
CA HIS A 178 -35.61 28.28 2.70
C HIS A 178 -36.76 29.26 2.84
N ILE A 179 -37.31 29.69 1.69
CA ILE A 179 -38.46 30.58 1.63
C ILE A 179 -39.71 29.73 1.39
N LYS A 180 -40.64 29.76 2.34
CA LYS A 180 -41.97 29.18 2.16
C LYS A 180 -42.92 30.25 1.64
N MET A 181 -43.39 30.07 0.42
CA MET A 181 -44.35 30.94 -0.23
C MET A 181 -45.75 30.76 0.39
N SER A 182 -46.61 31.76 0.21
CA SER A 182 -47.99 31.77 0.74
C SER A 182 -48.89 30.67 0.18
N ASP A 183 -48.55 30.11 -0.99
CA ASP A 183 -49.21 28.98 -1.63
C ASP A 183 -48.69 27.61 -1.15
N GLY A 184 -47.76 27.60 -0.18
CA GLY A 184 -47.17 26.39 0.39
C GLY A 184 -45.96 25.85 -0.37
N ARG A 185 -45.58 26.42 -1.52
CA ARG A 185 -44.35 26.04 -2.22
C ARG A 185 -43.13 26.50 -1.42
N GLU A 186 -42.10 25.66 -1.35
CA GLU A 186 -40.84 25.97 -0.68
C GLU A 186 -39.73 26.12 -1.73
N GLN A 187 -39.04 27.25 -1.71
CA GLN A 187 -37.91 27.55 -2.58
C GLN A 187 -36.63 27.65 -1.74
N VAL A 188 -35.59 26.97 -2.19
CA VAL A 188 -34.25 27.03 -1.58
C VAL A 188 -33.39 28.00 -2.38
N LEU A 189 -32.95 29.07 -1.74
CA LEU A 189 -32.03 30.06 -2.30
C LEU A 189 -30.71 29.97 -1.56
N HIS A 190 -29.62 29.89 -2.30
CA HIS A 190 -28.29 29.87 -1.70
C HIS A 190 -27.88 31.31 -1.39
N SER A 191 -27.55 31.59 -0.13
CA SER A 191 -27.17 32.95 0.29
C SER A 191 -25.76 33.28 -0.16
N SER A 192 -25.59 34.18 -1.14
CA SER A 192 -24.25 34.66 -1.51
C SER A 192 -23.52 35.41 -0.39
N SER A 193 -24.24 35.86 0.65
CA SER A 193 -23.72 36.71 1.73
C SER A 193 -23.37 35.98 3.03
N LYS A 194 -23.92 34.79 3.28
CA LYS A 194 -23.64 33.99 4.48
C LYS A 194 -22.92 32.70 4.12
N LEU A 195 -21.75 32.51 4.73
CA LEU A 195 -20.95 31.30 4.56
C LEU A 195 -21.63 30.11 5.25
N CYS A 196 -21.48 28.93 4.68
CA CYS A 196 -21.89 27.69 5.30
C CYS A 196 -21.11 27.49 6.60
N ALA A 197 -21.81 27.38 7.73
CA ALA A 197 -21.22 27.28 9.06
C ALA A 197 -20.35 26.02 9.27
N ARG A 198 -20.33 25.07 8.33
CA ARG A 198 -19.58 23.82 8.46
C ARG A 198 -18.33 23.75 7.59
N CYS A 199 -18.42 24.15 6.34
CA CYS A 199 -17.25 24.20 5.45
C CYS A 199 -16.62 25.59 5.41
N GLU A 200 -17.18 26.56 6.13
CA GLU A 200 -16.67 27.94 6.25
C GLU A 200 -16.44 28.60 4.88
N GLY A 201 -17.33 28.35 3.92
CA GLY A 201 -17.17 28.86 2.55
C GLY A 201 -16.51 27.90 1.57
N ALA A 202 -15.78 26.88 2.02
CA ALA A 202 -15.01 26.01 1.12
C ALA A 202 -15.86 25.11 0.20
N GLY A 203 -17.15 24.94 0.50
CA GLY A 203 -18.04 24.02 -0.23
C GLY A 203 -17.73 22.52 -0.03
N ALA A 204 -16.60 22.19 0.60
CA ALA A 204 -16.08 20.85 0.69
C ALA A 204 -15.42 20.60 2.06
N LEU A 205 -15.26 19.33 2.43
CA LEU A 205 -14.70 18.89 3.71
C LEU A 205 -13.64 17.82 3.50
N SER A 206 -12.64 17.80 4.37
CA SER A 206 -11.67 16.69 4.41
C SER A 206 -12.37 15.38 4.76
N ALA A 207 -12.08 14.35 3.99
CA ALA A 207 -12.61 13.01 4.14
C ALA A 207 -11.51 11.97 3.95
N ILE A 208 -11.72 10.78 4.49
CA ILE A 208 -10.85 9.63 4.24
C ILE A 208 -11.28 8.96 2.94
N VAL A 209 -10.31 8.59 2.11
CA VAL A 209 -10.55 7.89 0.84
C VAL A 209 -11.17 6.52 1.11
N ARG A 210 -12.22 6.19 0.36
CA ARG A 210 -12.86 4.88 0.45
C ARG A 210 -11.95 3.77 -0.08
N ALA A 211 -12.10 2.58 0.48
CA ALA A 211 -11.27 1.42 0.15
C ALA A 211 -11.31 1.07 -1.35
N ASP A 212 -12.48 1.13 -1.98
CA ASP A 212 -12.70 0.83 -3.39
C ASP A 212 -11.94 1.80 -4.30
N VAL A 213 -12.06 3.11 -4.04
CA VAL A 213 -11.34 4.15 -4.78
C VAL A 213 -9.83 3.99 -4.61
N LEU A 214 -9.39 3.78 -3.37
CA LEU A 214 -7.99 3.60 -3.03
C LEU A 214 -7.38 2.39 -3.75
N ASN A 215 -8.07 1.25 -3.74
CA ASN A 215 -7.64 0.02 -4.41
C ASN A 215 -7.62 0.18 -5.93
N HIS A 216 -8.61 0.87 -6.50
CA HIS A 216 -8.64 1.15 -7.93
C HIS A 216 -7.44 2.00 -8.37
N MET A 217 -7.15 3.09 -7.65
CA MET A 217 -6.00 3.95 -7.92
C MET A 217 -4.68 3.18 -7.80
N CYS A 218 -4.52 2.40 -6.71
CA CYS A 218 -3.33 1.58 -6.50
C CYS A 218 -3.13 0.57 -7.65
N ALA A 219 -4.19 -0.14 -8.05
CA ALA A 219 -4.13 -1.12 -9.13
C ALA A 219 -3.79 -0.49 -10.48
N GLN A 220 -4.35 0.69 -10.79
CA GLN A 220 -4.02 1.43 -12.01
C GLN A 220 -2.57 1.87 -12.02
N THR A 221 -2.12 2.58 -10.98
CA THR A 221 -0.74 3.07 -10.92
C THR A 221 0.28 1.94 -10.86
N LYS A 222 -0.04 0.81 -10.23
CA LYS A 222 0.82 -0.37 -10.25
C LYS A 222 1.05 -0.91 -11.67
N ARG A 223 0.02 -0.95 -12.51
CA ARG A 223 0.18 -1.37 -13.92
C ARG A 223 1.10 -0.43 -14.68
N ASP A 224 0.91 0.88 -14.51
CA ASP A 224 1.74 1.90 -15.16
C ASP A 224 3.20 1.81 -14.68
N TYR A 225 3.40 1.64 -13.37
CA TYR A 225 4.71 1.43 -12.77
C TYR A 225 5.40 0.16 -13.30
N ASP A 226 4.67 -0.95 -13.37
CA ASP A 226 5.19 -2.21 -13.90
C ASP A 226 5.57 -2.09 -15.39
N ALA A 227 4.83 -1.30 -16.18
CA ALA A 227 5.19 -1.00 -17.57
C ALA A 227 6.47 -0.16 -17.67
N LEU A 228 6.58 0.89 -16.85
CA LEU A 228 7.77 1.76 -16.79
C LEU A 228 9.02 1.00 -16.36
N GLN A 229 8.91 0.03 -15.45
CA GLN A 229 10.06 -0.76 -15.01
C GLN A 229 10.49 -1.78 -16.06
N LYS A 230 9.55 -2.37 -16.80
CA LYS A 230 9.87 -3.25 -17.94
C LYS A 230 10.58 -2.51 -19.07
N ASP A 231 10.15 -1.29 -19.37
CA ASP A 231 10.78 -0.44 -20.39
C ASP A 231 12.25 -0.14 -20.05
N ARG A 232 12.59 -0.08 -18.76
CA ARG A 232 13.97 0.05 -18.27
C ARG A 232 14.78 -1.27 -18.31
N GLY A 233 14.22 -2.33 -18.87
CA GLY A 233 14.84 -3.67 -18.85
C GLY A 233 14.83 -4.34 -17.48
N GLY A 234 14.03 -3.85 -16.53
CA GLY A 234 13.95 -4.42 -15.19
C GLY A 234 13.32 -5.82 -15.20
N VAL A 235 13.71 -6.64 -14.22
CA VAL A 235 13.09 -7.93 -13.91
C VAL A 235 12.39 -7.87 -12.57
N THR A 236 11.25 -8.54 -12.46
CA THR A 236 10.44 -8.52 -11.24
C THR A 236 10.64 -9.75 -10.37
N LEU A 237 10.74 -9.51 -9.07
CA LEU A 237 10.84 -10.51 -8.02
C LEU A 237 9.68 -10.29 -7.05
N GLU A 238 8.54 -10.94 -7.27
CA GLU A 238 7.33 -10.81 -6.42
C GLU A 238 6.94 -9.34 -6.15
N GLY A 239 7.07 -8.47 -7.16
CA GLY A 239 6.73 -7.05 -7.09
C GLY A 239 7.90 -6.11 -6.74
N LEU A 240 9.06 -6.64 -6.37
CA LEU A 240 10.32 -5.89 -6.35
C LEU A 240 10.88 -5.80 -7.78
N TRP A 241 11.38 -4.65 -8.19
CA TRP A 241 12.05 -4.48 -9.47
C TRP A 241 13.56 -4.40 -9.30
N LEU A 242 14.26 -5.27 -10.01
CA LEU A 242 15.72 -5.38 -10.02
C LEU A 242 16.24 -5.15 -11.43
N ARG A 243 17.51 -4.74 -11.53
CA ARG A 243 18.24 -4.87 -12.80
C ARG A 243 18.57 -6.37 -13.04
N PRO A 244 18.60 -6.86 -14.28
CA PRO A 244 18.83 -8.28 -14.58
C PRO A 244 20.08 -8.85 -13.90
N GLU A 245 21.17 -8.09 -13.88
CA GLU A 245 22.47 -8.50 -13.33
C GLU A 245 22.41 -8.76 -11.81
N LEU A 246 21.51 -8.07 -11.11
CA LEU A 246 21.28 -8.22 -9.68
C LEU A 246 20.36 -9.41 -9.35
N ALA A 247 19.49 -9.80 -10.27
CA ALA A 247 18.53 -10.88 -10.03
C ALA A 247 19.17 -12.27 -10.15
N ASP A 248 20.09 -12.45 -11.10
CA ASP A 248 20.72 -13.75 -11.38
C ASP A 248 21.66 -14.23 -10.25
N SER A 249 22.20 -13.29 -9.48
CA SER A 249 23.18 -13.56 -8.42
C SER A 249 22.58 -13.66 -7.01
N LEU A 250 21.25 -13.63 -6.90
CA LEU A 250 20.59 -13.41 -5.61
C LEU A 250 20.48 -14.68 -4.75
N ALA A 251 21.18 -14.72 -3.62
CA ALA A 251 21.06 -15.81 -2.66
C ALA A 251 19.65 -15.83 -2.01
N PRO A 252 19.16 -17.01 -1.55
CA PRO A 252 17.85 -17.12 -0.89
C PRO A 252 17.64 -16.13 0.27
N LYS A 253 18.69 -15.89 1.05
CA LYS A 253 18.67 -14.99 2.20
C LYS A 253 18.48 -13.53 1.77
N ASP A 254 19.24 -13.09 0.78
CA ASP A 254 19.17 -11.74 0.23
C ASP A 254 17.82 -11.50 -0.42
N ARG A 255 17.32 -12.49 -1.17
CA ARG A 255 15.94 -12.47 -1.69
C ARG A 255 14.91 -12.27 -0.58
N ALA A 256 14.97 -13.04 0.50
CA ALA A 256 14.03 -12.90 1.61
C ALA A 256 14.18 -11.55 2.34
N GLN A 257 15.40 -11.02 2.46
CA GLN A 257 15.66 -9.70 3.04
C GLN A 257 15.03 -8.59 2.21
N LEU A 258 15.27 -8.57 0.90
CA LEU A 258 14.71 -7.61 -0.04
C LEU A 258 13.17 -7.63 -0.02
N LEU A 259 12.56 -8.80 -0.09
CA LEU A 259 11.10 -8.94 -0.14
C LEU A 259 10.42 -8.54 1.18
N ARG A 260 11.06 -8.83 2.32
CA ARG A 260 10.56 -8.35 3.63
C ARG A 260 10.66 -6.84 3.74
N ALA A 261 11.75 -6.25 3.24
CA ALA A 261 11.94 -4.81 3.22
C ALA A 261 10.95 -4.08 2.31
N LEU A 262 10.67 -4.65 1.12
CA LEU A 262 9.61 -4.15 0.25
C LEU A 262 8.25 -4.18 0.96
N GLY A 263 8.00 -5.23 1.74
CA GLY A 263 6.78 -5.42 2.50
C GLY A 263 5.61 -5.93 1.66
N SER A 264 4.58 -6.40 2.34
CA SER A 264 3.36 -6.95 1.73
C SER A 264 2.15 -6.14 2.18
N PRO A 265 1.72 -5.13 1.41
CA PRO A 265 0.62 -4.28 1.79
C PRO A 265 -0.68 -5.09 1.85
N CYS A 266 -1.52 -4.78 2.83
CA CYS A 266 -2.85 -5.36 2.96
C CYS A 266 -3.70 -4.96 1.76
N LEU A 267 -4.28 -5.95 1.09
CA LEU A 267 -5.07 -5.75 -0.13
C LEU A 267 -6.39 -5.02 0.12
N ASP A 268 -6.97 -5.17 1.31
CA ASP A 268 -8.25 -4.53 1.64
C ASP A 268 -8.13 -3.02 1.87
N CYS A 269 -6.97 -2.56 2.33
CA CYS A 269 -6.71 -1.15 2.59
C CYS A 269 -5.57 -0.56 1.78
N ALA A 270 -5.14 -1.24 0.71
CA ALA A 270 -4.02 -0.86 -0.13
C ALA A 270 -2.74 -0.48 0.64
N GLY A 271 -2.50 -1.07 1.81
CA GLY A 271 -1.36 -0.71 2.66
C GLY A 271 -1.61 0.39 3.70
N MET A 272 -2.76 1.07 3.70
CA MET A 272 -3.00 2.25 4.53
C MET A 272 -3.35 1.94 6.00
N GLY A 273 -3.76 0.72 6.30
CA GLY A 273 -4.19 0.31 7.66
C GLY A 273 -5.52 0.93 8.13
N ILE A 274 -5.99 1.99 7.49
CA ILE A 274 -7.18 2.75 7.85
C ILE A 274 -8.06 2.86 6.60
N LEU A 275 -9.37 2.77 6.80
CA LEU A 275 -10.38 2.85 5.74
C LEU A 275 -11.42 3.92 6.08
N ALA A 276 -12.01 4.52 5.04
CA ALA A 276 -13.16 5.40 5.22
C ALA A 276 -14.32 4.67 5.90
N CYS A 277 -15.03 5.37 6.78
CA CYS A 277 -16.31 4.89 7.27
C CYS A 277 -17.33 4.92 6.13
N THR A 278 -17.87 3.76 5.75
CA THR A 278 -18.85 3.62 4.65
C THR A 278 -20.19 4.28 4.95
N LYS A 279 -20.54 4.51 6.22
CA LYS A 279 -21.82 5.15 6.60
C LYS A 279 -21.84 6.66 6.40
N CYS A 280 -20.67 7.29 6.34
CA CYS A 280 -20.54 8.73 6.12
C CYS A 280 -19.57 9.04 4.97
N ASP A 281 -19.27 8.05 4.13
CA ASP A 281 -18.29 8.12 3.03
C ASP A 281 -16.99 8.81 3.42
N GLY A 282 -16.45 8.44 4.59
CA GLY A 282 -15.19 9.00 5.07
C GLY A 282 -15.26 10.44 5.56
N ALA A 283 -16.43 11.08 5.65
CA ALA A 283 -16.59 12.45 6.12
C ALA A 283 -16.59 12.58 7.66
N GLY A 284 -16.92 11.52 8.38
CA GLY A 284 -17.08 11.50 9.85
C GLY A 284 -18.44 11.98 10.34
N TRP A 285 -19.25 12.56 9.47
CA TRP A 285 -20.49 13.24 9.84
C TRP A 285 -21.58 12.94 8.82
N ILE A 286 -22.81 12.87 9.29
CA ILE A 286 -24.00 12.62 8.46
C ILE A 286 -24.96 13.81 8.56
N LYS A 287 -25.84 13.96 7.57
CA LYS A 287 -26.94 14.94 7.63
C LYS A 287 -27.83 14.64 8.84
N CYS A 288 -28.42 15.67 9.44
CA CYS A 288 -29.38 15.49 10.53
C CYS A 288 -30.49 14.50 10.10
N SER A 289 -30.78 13.52 10.95
CA SER A 289 -31.79 12.49 10.69
C SER A 289 -33.22 13.02 10.74
N ASN A 290 -33.43 14.21 11.30
CA ASN A 290 -34.74 14.85 11.33
C ASN A 290 -35.06 15.42 9.94
N VAL A 291 -36.16 14.96 9.35
CA VAL A 291 -36.57 15.30 7.98
C VAL A 291 -37.00 16.77 7.85
N GLU A 292 -37.56 17.36 8.90
CA GLU A 292 -37.92 18.78 8.92
C GLU A 292 -36.74 19.69 9.26
N CYS A 293 -35.58 19.10 9.58
CA CYS A 293 -34.35 19.85 9.82
C CYS A 293 -33.75 20.30 8.51
N ILE A 294 -33.71 21.61 8.37
CA ILE A 294 -33.13 22.31 7.23
C ILE A 294 -32.00 23.17 7.80
N SER A 295 -30.76 22.81 7.45
CA SER A 295 -29.57 23.57 7.83
C SER A 295 -29.53 23.91 9.33
N GLY A 296 -29.98 22.98 10.18
CA GLY A 296 -29.92 23.12 11.64
C GLY A 296 -31.15 23.78 12.27
N THR A 297 -32.14 24.13 11.46
CA THR A 297 -33.38 24.78 11.91
C THR A 297 -34.61 23.98 11.49
N MET A 298 -35.69 24.11 12.25
CA MET A 298 -36.99 23.52 11.95
C MET A 298 -38.03 24.63 11.83
N PRO A 299 -39.13 24.43 11.09
CA PRO A 299 -40.26 25.34 11.14
C PRO A 299 -40.76 25.49 12.58
N CYS A 300 -41.05 26.71 13.00
CA CYS A 300 -41.61 26.95 14.32
C CYS A 300 -43.03 26.36 14.40
N ALA A 301 -43.25 25.43 15.33
CA ALA A 301 -44.52 24.75 15.50
C ALA A 301 -45.68 25.73 15.81
N ASP A 302 -45.43 26.75 16.62
CA ASP A 302 -46.47 27.67 17.10
C ASP A 302 -47.02 28.59 16.01
N CYS A 303 -46.20 28.92 15.00
CA CYS A 303 -46.60 29.75 13.86
C CYS A 303 -46.63 29.01 12.52
N GLY A 304 -46.39 27.69 12.52
CA GLY A 304 -46.31 26.88 11.30
C GLY A 304 -45.26 27.34 10.28
N GLY A 305 -44.20 28.02 10.74
CA GLY A 305 -43.17 28.58 9.85
C GLY A 305 -43.36 30.05 9.45
N THR A 306 -44.50 30.66 9.78
CA THR A 306 -44.87 31.99 9.23
C THR A 306 -44.24 33.18 9.96
N GLY A 307 -43.69 32.97 11.15
CA GLY A 307 -43.19 34.04 12.02
C GLY A 307 -44.30 34.91 12.64
N LYS A 308 -45.58 34.66 12.30
CA LYS A 308 -46.73 35.41 12.82
C LYS A 308 -47.54 34.53 13.78
N PRO A 309 -48.12 35.08 14.85
CA PRO A 309 -48.92 34.30 15.78
C PRO A 309 -50.10 33.63 15.07
N ASN A 310 -50.32 32.35 15.37
CA ASN A 310 -51.47 31.61 14.85
C ASN A 310 -52.77 32.20 15.43
N LYS A 311 -53.72 32.57 14.57
CA LYS A 311 -55.04 33.12 14.99
C LYS A 311 -55.82 32.19 15.94
N LYS A 312 -55.49 30.89 15.97
CA LYS A 312 -56.11 29.87 16.86
C LYS A 312 -55.50 29.79 18.27
N ALA A 313 -54.36 30.43 18.54
CA ALA A 313 -53.75 30.49 19.88
C ALA A 313 -54.05 31.81 20.63
N ALA A 314 -54.65 32.79 19.96
CA ALA A 314 -54.97 34.09 20.52
C ALA A 314 -56.25 34.12 21.40
N THR A 315 -56.89 32.97 21.65
CA THR A 315 -58.16 32.88 22.41
C THR A 315 -58.01 32.41 23.86
N ALA A 316 -56.79 32.19 24.38
CA ALA A 316 -56.58 31.71 25.76
C ALA A 316 -56.00 32.76 26.73
N SER A 317 -55.97 34.05 26.36
CA SER A 317 -55.65 35.14 27.31
C SER A 317 -56.38 36.43 26.92
N ALA A 318 -57.70 36.34 26.76
CA ALA A 318 -58.55 37.52 26.84
C ALA A 318 -58.85 37.80 28.31
N SER A 319 -57.88 38.38 29.02
CA SER A 319 -58.18 39.16 30.23
C SER A 319 -59.05 40.32 29.77
N LYS A 320 -60.35 40.23 30.08
CA LYS A 320 -61.33 41.28 29.84
C LYS A 320 -61.00 42.44 30.76
N THR A 321 -60.08 43.32 30.36
CA THR A 321 -60.06 44.76 30.70
C THR A 321 -58.92 45.38 29.91
N SER A 322 -59.24 46.10 28.84
CA SER A 322 -58.81 47.49 28.66
C SER A 322 -59.00 47.91 27.21
N THR A 323 -59.84 48.91 27.04
CA THR A 323 -60.05 49.73 25.87
C THR A 323 -58.76 50.40 25.42
N THR A 324 -58.14 49.89 24.36
CA THR A 324 -57.47 50.71 23.33
C THR A 324 -57.21 49.86 22.09
N LYS A 325 -57.90 50.22 21.02
CA LYS A 325 -57.93 49.54 19.73
C LYS A 325 -56.72 49.98 18.90
N TYR A 326 -55.51 49.67 19.35
CA TYR A 326 -54.36 49.56 18.47
C TYR A 326 -54.26 48.10 18.07
N VAL A 327 -54.77 47.76 16.88
CA VAL A 327 -54.40 46.51 16.23
C VAL A 327 -52.89 46.61 16.05
N SER A 328 -52.13 45.87 16.86
CA SER A 328 -50.67 45.82 16.80
C SER A 328 -50.25 45.26 15.44
N LEU A 329 -50.10 46.17 14.48
CA LEU A 329 -49.31 46.00 13.26
C LEU A 329 -47.92 45.56 13.72
N GLY A 330 -47.65 44.25 13.69
CA GLY A 330 -46.34 43.72 14.09
C GLY A 330 -46.34 42.74 15.25
N SER A 331 -47.45 42.04 15.55
CA SER A 331 -47.35 40.87 16.42
C SER A 331 -46.53 39.78 15.71
N PHE A 332 -45.31 39.56 16.20
CA PHE A 332 -44.45 38.46 15.81
C PHE A 332 -44.66 37.27 16.75
N CYS A 333 -44.43 36.05 16.25
CA CYS A 333 -44.46 34.85 17.07
C CYS A 333 -43.34 34.94 18.12
N GLN A 334 -43.70 34.91 19.41
CA GLN A 334 -42.76 35.04 20.53
C GLN A 334 -41.79 33.85 20.60
N THR A 335 -42.23 32.65 20.23
CA THR A 335 -41.41 31.44 20.27
C THR A 335 -40.22 31.48 19.30
N CYS A 336 -40.39 32.12 18.15
CA CYS A 336 -39.33 32.25 17.14
C CYS A 336 -38.90 33.70 16.90
N ASN A 337 -39.34 34.65 17.73
CA ASN A 337 -39.12 36.09 17.56
C ASN A 337 -39.35 36.57 16.12
N GLY A 338 -40.44 36.12 15.49
CA GLY A 338 -40.77 36.51 14.11
C GLY A 338 -40.00 35.83 12.99
N THR A 339 -38.97 35.03 13.29
CA THR A 339 -38.14 34.36 12.25
C THR A 339 -38.84 33.20 11.54
N GLY A 340 -39.93 32.68 12.11
CA GLY A 340 -40.65 31.51 11.60
C GLY A 340 -39.91 30.18 11.82
N ARG A 341 -38.68 30.19 12.33
CA ARG A 341 -37.87 28.98 12.51
C ARG A 341 -37.33 28.89 13.92
N THR A 342 -37.12 27.67 14.39
CA THR A 342 -36.48 27.41 15.69
C THR A 342 -35.29 26.47 15.48
N THR A 343 -34.34 26.50 16.42
CA THR A 343 -33.18 25.62 16.40
C THR A 343 -33.64 24.16 16.43
N CYS A 344 -33.12 23.34 15.50
CA CYS A 344 -33.41 21.92 15.48
C CYS A 344 -32.89 21.28 16.77
N ARG A 345 -33.79 20.64 17.54
CA ARG A 345 -33.43 20.00 18.81
C ARG A 345 -32.50 18.79 18.63
N THR A 346 -32.66 18.08 17.51
CA THR A 346 -31.87 16.86 17.21
C THR A 346 -30.40 17.16 16.97
N CYS A 347 -30.08 18.18 16.16
CA CYS A 347 -28.69 18.56 15.85
C CYS A 347 -28.24 19.85 16.54
N LYS A 348 -29.08 20.45 17.39
CA LYS A 348 -28.80 21.68 18.13
C LYS A 348 -28.26 22.82 17.25
N GLY A 349 -28.81 22.98 16.04
CA GLY A 349 -28.36 24.02 15.11
C GLY A 349 -27.21 23.64 14.18
N GLN A 350 -26.55 22.50 14.39
CA GLN A 350 -25.36 22.10 13.61
C GLN A 350 -25.67 21.52 12.23
N ALA A 351 -26.95 21.28 11.93
CA ALA A 351 -27.47 20.70 10.68
C ALA A 351 -26.97 19.28 10.34
N SER A 352 -26.06 18.76 11.14
CA SER A 352 -25.39 17.47 10.95
C SER A 352 -25.07 16.86 12.30
N LEU A 353 -24.84 15.56 12.28
CA LEU A 353 -24.55 14.75 13.46
C LEU A 353 -23.25 13.99 13.24
N PRO A 354 -22.45 13.76 14.29
CA PRO A 354 -21.30 12.88 14.18
C PRO A 354 -21.80 11.50 13.77
N CYS A 355 -21.12 10.87 12.81
CA CYS A 355 -21.48 9.53 12.38
C CYS A 355 -21.31 8.57 13.55
N THR A 356 -22.38 7.91 13.98
CA THR A 356 -22.37 6.99 15.11
C THR A 356 -21.50 5.75 14.89
N THR A 357 -21.28 5.38 13.62
CA THR A 357 -20.45 4.21 13.28
C THR A 357 -18.96 4.48 13.48
N CYS A 358 -18.49 5.71 13.25
CA CYS A 358 -17.08 6.09 13.44
C CYS A 358 -16.88 7.13 14.56
N ASN A 359 -17.93 7.50 15.28
CA ASN A 359 -17.94 8.52 16.33
C ASN A 359 -17.27 9.84 15.88
N GLY A 360 -17.57 10.31 14.67
CA GLY A 360 -16.95 11.53 14.15
C GLY A 360 -15.55 11.36 13.54
N LYS A 361 -14.87 10.23 13.76
CA LYS A 361 -13.45 10.03 13.38
C LYS A 361 -13.20 9.88 11.89
N SER A 362 -14.27 9.76 11.08
CA SER A 362 -14.24 9.62 9.61
C SER A 362 -13.57 8.35 9.07
N SER A 363 -12.85 7.63 9.92
CA SER A 363 -12.05 6.47 9.64
C SER A 363 -12.42 5.28 10.52
N LEU A 364 -12.11 4.09 10.01
CA LEU A 364 -12.15 2.82 10.73
C LEU A 364 -10.81 2.11 10.55
N VAL A 365 -10.33 1.47 11.61
CA VAL A 365 -9.15 0.59 11.53
C VAL A 365 -9.48 -0.59 10.63
N CYS A 366 -8.59 -0.90 9.68
CA CYS A 366 -8.76 -2.06 8.82
C CYS A 366 -8.71 -3.34 9.66
N LYS A 367 -9.81 -4.09 9.68
CA LYS A 367 -9.96 -5.31 10.48
C LYS A 367 -9.09 -6.46 10.00
N TYR A 368 -8.71 -6.47 8.72
CA TYR A 368 -7.89 -7.54 8.15
C TYR A 368 -6.43 -7.48 8.60
N CYS A 369 -5.87 -6.27 8.68
CA CYS A 369 -4.49 -6.01 9.11
C CYS A 369 -4.38 -5.39 10.49
N ASN A 370 -5.50 -5.18 11.20
CA ASN A 370 -5.56 -4.52 12.51
C ASN A 370 -4.82 -3.17 12.55
N GLY A 371 -4.95 -2.36 11.49
CA GLY A 371 -4.30 -1.05 11.42
C GLY A 371 -2.85 -1.06 10.96
N THR A 372 -2.20 -2.22 10.85
CA THR A 372 -0.78 -2.30 10.47
C THR A 372 -0.52 -1.95 9.00
N GLY A 373 -1.55 -2.01 8.15
CA GLY A 373 -1.39 -1.86 6.71
C GLY A 373 -0.67 -3.03 6.04
N GLN A 374 -0.25 -4.05 6.78
CA GLN A 374 0.49 -5.19 6.23
C GLN A 374 -0.31 -6.49 6.32
N ASN A 375 -0.07 -7.38 5.38
CA ASN A 375 -0.55 -8.75 5.47
C ASN A 375 -0.01 -9.44 6.74
N PRO A 376 -0.76 -10.37 7.35
CA PRO A 376 -0.28 -11.08 8.52
C PRO A 376 0.99 -11.88 8.21
N LEU A 377 1.75 -12.16 9.27
CA LEU A 377 2.94 -12.99 9.19
C LEU A 377 2.59 -14.36 8.64
N CYS A 378 3.45 -14.87 7.77
CA CYS A 378 3.35 -16.24 7.29
C CYS A 378 3.59 -17.20 8.46
N THR A 379 2.65 -18.09 8.72
CA THR A 379 2.73 -19.03 9.84
C THR A 379 3.83 -20.08 9.65
N THR A 380 4.18 -20.39 8.40
CA THR A 380 5.19 -21.41 8.07
C THR A 380 6.61 -20.94 8.36
N CYS A 381 6.97 -19.72 7.97
CA CYS A 381 8.29 -19.13 8.23
C CYS A 381 8.29 -18.13 9.39
N LYS A 382 7.15 -17.93 10.06
CA LYS A 382 6.95 -16.98 11.18
C LYS A 382 7.39 -15.54 10.88
N GLY A 383 7.45 -15.14 9.61
CA GLY A 383 7.91 -13.81 9.20
C GLY A 383 9.28 -13.78 8.52
N ASP A 384 10.07 -14.85 8.62
CA ASP A 384 11.47 -14.84 8.16
C ASP A 384 11.61 -14.88 6.63
N GLY A 385 10.57 -15.32 5.92
CA GLY A 385 10.62 -15.55 4.47
C GLY A 385 11.46 -16.77 4.06
N LEU A 386 12.15 -17.39 5.02
CA LEU A 386 12.98 -18.58 4.83
C LEU A 386 12.44 -19.75 5.65
N ILE A 387 12.74 -20.96 5.20
CA ILE A 387 12.54 -22.18 5.98
C ILE A 387 13.82 -23.00 5.93
N THR A 388 14.03 -23.81 6.98
CA THR A 388 15.09 -24.82 6.98
C THR A 388 14.88 -25.75 5.79
N CYS A 389 15.95 -26.01 5.04
CA CYS A 389 15.89 -26.90 3.89
C CYS A 389 15.43 -28.30 4.37
N PRO A 390 14.29 -28.81 3.89
CA PRO A 390 13.75 -30.08 4.39
C PRO A 390 14.63 -31.28 4.00
N HIS A 391 15.38 -31.16 2.89
CA HIS A 391 16.19 -32.24 2.35
C HIS A 391 17.49 -32.47 3.14
N CYS A 392 18.18 -31.39 3.54
CA CYS A 392 19.41 -31.48 4.35
C CYS A 392 19.21 -31.14 5.84
N ARG A 393 17.97 -30.79 6.24
CA ARG A 393 17.59 -30.38 7.60
C ARG A 393 18.48 -29.28 8.18
N GLY A 394 18.93 -28.35 7.34
CA GLY A 394 19.79 -27.23 7.76
C GLY A 394 21.28 -27.47 7.69
N SER A 395 21.74 -28.71 7.46
CA SER A 395 23.18 -29.02 7.42
C SER A 395 23.90 -28.48 6.18
N GLY A 396 23.15 -28.09 5.13
CA GLY A 396 23.73 -27.72 3.83
C GLY A 396 24.26 -28.91 3.03
N LYS A 397 24.29 -30.12 3.60
CA LYS A 397 24.82 -31.32 2.97
C LYS A 397 23.75 -32.41 2.90
N TYR A 398 23.73 -33.14 1.79
CA TYR A 398 22.97 -34.37 1.69
C TYR A 398 23.99 -35.51 1.56
N GLN A 399 24.09 -36.34 2.59
CA GLN A 399 25.20 -37.29 2.74
C GLN A 399 26.56 -36.56 2.72
N THR A 400 27.41 -36.85 1.73
CA THR A 400 28.74 -36.25 1.55
C THR A 400 28.77 -35.13 0.51
N ILE A 401 27.67 -34.89 -0.22
CA ILE A 401 27.60 -33.86 -1.26
C ILE A 401 26.90 -32.60 -0.77
N THR A 402 27.23 -31.46 -1.39
CA THR A 402 26.49 -30.21 -1.21
C THR A 402 25.02 -30.44 -1.57
N CYS A 403 24.11 -30.07 -0.66
CA CYS A 403 22.68 -30.27 -0.87
C CYS A 403 22.24 -29.53 -2.15
N PRO A 404 21.63 -30.20 -3.14
CA PRO A 404 21.26 -29.57 -4.40
C PRO A 404 20.17 -28.51 -4.25
N ASP A 405 19.27 -28.67 -3.28
CA ASP A 405 18.11 -27.78 -3.10
C ASP A 405 18.47 -26.44 -2.47
N CYS A 406 19.43 -26.44 -1.53
CA CYS A 406 19.88 -25.23 -0.85
C CYS A 406 21.29 -24.81 -1.21
N LYS A 407 21.97 -25.56 -2.10
CA LYS A 407 23.35 -25.32 -2.56
C LYS A 407 24.33 -25.07 -1.42
N GLY A 408 24.20 -25.79 -0.31
CA GLY A 408 25.08 -25.65 0.86
C GLY A 408 24.59 -24.67 1.93
N VAL A 409 23.59 -23.84 1.66
CA VAL A 409 23.14 -22.78 2.59
C VAL A 409 22.36 -23.34 3.80
N GLY A 410 21.72 -24.51 3.64
CA GLY A 410 20.88 -25.10 4.69
C GLY A 410 19.48 -24.48 4.82
N GLN A 411 19.21 -23.36 4.16
CA GLN A 411 17.91 -22.69 4.12
C GLN A 411 17.43 -22.50 2.69
N ILE A 412 16.10 -22.47 2.52
CA ILE A 412 15.45 -22.19 1.23
C ILE A 412 14.36 -21.13 1.41
N VAL A 413 13.99 -20.48 0.31
CA VAL A 413 12.88 -19.52 0.30
C VAL A 413 11.59 -20.24 0.69
N CYS A 414 10.83 -19.67 1.63
CA CYS A 414 9.54 -20.20 2.03
C CYS A 414 8.58 -20.20 0.84
N THR A 415 8.13 -21.36 0.40
CA THR A 415 7.23 -21.50 -0.75
C THR A 415 5.86 -20.87 -0.50
N ASN A 416 5.36 -20.88 0.74
CA ASN A 416 4.04 -20.36 1.10
C ASN A 416 3.91 -18.83 1.03
N CYS A 417 5.02 -18.10 1.21
CA CYS A 417 5.04 -16.64 1.09
C CYS A 417 6.06 -16.14 0.07
N LYS A 418 6.73 -17.07 -0.63
CA LYS A 418 7.76 -16.83 -1.65
C LYS A 418 8.89 -15.87 -1.24
N GLY A 419 9.23 -15.86 0.05
CA GLY A 419 10.28 -15.01 0.61
C GLY A 419 9.79 -13.72 1.27
N VAL A 420 8.53 -13.35 1.08
CA VAL A 420 7.96 -12.10 1.61
C VAL A 420 7.79 -12.10 3.13
N GLY A 421 7.68 -13.29 3.74
CA GLY A 421 7.44 -13.44 5.19
C GLY A 421 6.01 -13.14 5.63
N ARG A 422 5.16 -12.61 4.73
CA ARG A 422 3.75 -12.28 4.97
C ARG A 422 2.87 -12.81 3.85
N ARG A 423 1.61 -13.12 4.15
CA ARG A 423 0.63 -13.56 3.15
C ARG A 423 -0.78 -13.07 3.49
N PRO A 424 -1.66 -12.83 2.50
CA PRO A 424 -3.06 -12.51 2.76
C PRO A 424 -3.74 -13.61 3.61
N LYS A 425 -4.74 -13.23 4.43
CA LYS A 425 -5.70 -14.22 4.97
C LYS A 425 -6.63 -14.57 3.82
N HIS A 426 -6.55 -15.80 3.32
CA HIS A 426 -7.54 -16.35 2.40
C HIS A 426 -8.79 -16.76 3.16
#